data_AF-A0A8S0RH98-F1
#
_entry.id   AF-A0A8S0RH98-F1
#
_cell.length_a   1.000
_cell.length_b   1.000
_cell.length_c   1.000
_cell.angle_alpha   90.00
_cell.angle_beta   90.00
_cell.angle_gamma   90.00
#
_symmetry.space_group_name_H-M   'P 1'
#
loop_
_entity.id
_entity.type
_entity.pdbx_description
1 polymer ?
#
loop_
_entity_poly.entity_id
_entity_poly.type
_entity_poly.pdbx_seq_one_letter_code
_entity_poly.pdbx_strand_id
1 'polypeptide(L)'
;MKFLICAGNEDHYKYLVDTSFVHVDDVARAHIFLFEYPNAKGRYICSALDVTIDKLSEFLSARYPEYQIPNADSLKDIVPVKFSGFSSKKLLEAGFNYQHGLEEIFDGAIESCKQKGFI
;
A
#
# COMPACT_ATOMS: atom_id res chain seq x y z
N MET A 1 -12.24 3.08 3.76
CA MET A 1 -11.13 2.17 4.05
C MET A 1 -10.32 2.81 5.18
N LYS A 2 -10.55 2.41 6.44
CA LYS A 2 -9.78 2.91 7.59
C LYS A 2 -8.40 2.25 7.55
N PHE A 3 -7.32 3.02 7.73
CA PHE A 3 -5.97 2.48 7.78
C PHE A 3 -5.83 1.57 8.99
N LEU A 4 -5.49 0.33 8.71
CA LEU A 4 -5.68 -0.83 9.58
C LEU A 4 -4.68 -0.89 10.73
N ILE A 5 -3.47 -0.37 10.51
CA ILE A 5 -2.39 -0.37 11.50
C ILE A 5 -2.56 0.78 12.49
N CYS A 6 -2.97 1.97 12.02
CA CYS A 6 -3.10 3.14 12.90
C CYS A 6 -4.27 3.01 13.90
N ALA A 7 -5.24 2.13 13.62
CA ALA A 7 -6.39 1.90 14.48
C ALA A 7 -6.19 0.79 15.53
N GLY A 8 -5.04 0.10 15.53
CA GLY A 8 -4.73 -0.94 16.52
C GLY A 8 -5.60 -2.20 16.44
N ASN A 9 -6.26 -2.46 15.30
CA ASN A 9 -7.10 -3.66 15.16
C ASN A 9 -6.27 -4.86 14.67
N GLU A 10 -5.82 -5.67 15.63
CA GLU A 10 -4.90 -6.79 15.43
C GLU A 10 -5.45 -7.89 14.51
N ASP A 11 -6.77 -8.08 14.44
CA ASP A 11 -7.42 -9.14 13.65
C ASP A 11 -7.07 -9.08 12.16
N HIS A 12 -6.62 -7.92 11.72
CA HIS A 12 -6.36 -7.63 10.33
C HIS A 12 -4.87 -7.69 9.95
N TYR A 13 -3.95 -7.76 10.91
CA TYR A 13 -2.51 -7.78 10.65
C TYR A 13 -2.06 -8.99 9.83
N LYS A 14 -2.78 -10.11 9.93
CA LYS A 14 -2.57 -11.31 9.09
C LYS A 14 -2.66 -11.06 7.59
N TYR A 15 -3.33 -9.98 7.15
CA TYR A 15 -3.42 -9.58 5.74
C TYR A 15 -2.34 -8.59 5.32
N LEU A 16 -1.61 -8.04 6.27
CA LEU A 16 -0.59 -7.00 6.05
C LEU A 16 0.83 -7.57 6.03
N VAL A 17 1.00 -8.84 6.41
CA VAL A 17 2.32 -9.50 6.47
C VAL A 17 3.08 -9.36 5.15
N ASP A 18 2.41 -9.67 4.04
CA ASP A 18 2.91 -9.50 2.67
C ASP A 18 1.86 -8.75 1.86
N THR A 19 1.84 -7.42 1.97
CA THR A 19 0.86 -6.58 1.28
C THR A 19 1.52 -5.67 0.27
N SER A 20 0.76 -5.35 -0.77
CA SER A 20 1.24 -4.49 -1.84
C SER A 20 0.46 -3.19 -1.88
N PHE A 21 1.17 -2.11 -2.19
CA PHE A 21 0.63 -0.76 -2.22
C PHE A 21 0.75 -0.15 -3.61
N VAL A 22 -0.23 0.69 -3.93
CA VAL A 22 -0.21 1.58 -5.08
C VAL A 22 -0.93 2.86 -4.69
N HIS A 23 -0.39 4.01 -5.09
CA HIS A 23 -1.03 5.28 -4.84
C HIS A 23 -2.31 5.42 -5.68
N VAL A 24 -3.36 6.02 -5.11
CA VAL A 24 -4.66 6.16 -5.81
C VAL A 24 -4.55 6.96 -7.11
N ASP A 25 -3.68 7.97 -7.14
CA ASP A 25 -3.39 8.74 -8.35
C ASP A 25 -2.65 7.91 -9.40
N ASP A 26 -1.72 7.04 -8.99
CA ASP A 26 -1.07 6.12 -9.92
C ASP A 26 -2.05 5.10 -10.52
N VAL A 27 -3.05 4.66 -9.75
CA VAL A 27 -4.14 3.83 -10.27
C VAL A 27 -4.94 4.61 -11.33
N ALA A 28 -5.32 5.86 -11.06
CA ALA A 28 -6.05 6.69 -12.02
C ALA A 28 -5.24 6.94 -13.30
N ARG A 29 -3.95 7.28 -13.15
CA ARG A 29 -3.01 7.44 -14.26
C ARG A 29 -2.87 6.14 -15.06
N ALA A 30 -2.80 4.98 -14.41
CA ALA A 30 -2.71 3.69 -15.11
C ALA A 30 -3.97 3.39 -15.91
N HIS A 31 -5.16 3.77 -15.43
CA HIS A 31 -6.41 3.65 -16.19
C HIS A 31 -6.38 4.50 -17.47
N ILE A 32 -5.98 5.77 -17.37
CA ILE A 32 -5.86 6.67 -18.53
C ILE A 32 -4.81 6.14 -19.51
N PHE A 33 -3.64 5.77 -19.00
CA PHE A 33 -2.55 5.23 -19.80
C PHE A 33 -2.96 3.99 -20.59
N LEU A 34 -3.62 3.01 -19.97
CA LEU A 34 -4.06 1.79 -20.64
C LEU A 34 -5.23 2.03 -21.61
N PHE A 35 -6.06 3.05 -21.36
CA PHE A 35 -7.10 3.47 -22.30
C PHE A 35 -6.49 4.04 -23.58
N GLU A 36 -5.42 4.83 -23.46
CA GLU A 36 -4.72 5.47 -24.60
C GLU A 36 -3.72 4.54 -25.30
N TYR A 37 -3.23 3.50 -24.61
CA TYR A 37 -2.25 2.56 -25.15
C TYR A 37 -2.89 1.60 -26.17
N PRO A 38 -2.56 1.70 -27.48
CA PRO A 38 -3.28 0.99 -28.53
C PRO A 38 -3.12 -0.53 -28.48
N ASN A 39 -2.05 -1.03 -27.84
CA ASN A 39 -1.77 -2.46 -27.70
C ASN A 39 -2.26 -3.02 -26.35
N ALA A 40 -3.04 -2.27 -25.57
CA ALA A 40 -3.59 -2.75 -24.32
C ALA A 40 -4.48 -3.97 -24.57
N LYS A 41 -4.17 -5.10 -23.93
CA LYS A 41 -4.97 -6.33 -24.07
C LYS A 41 -5.05 -7.12 -22.77
N GLY A 42 -6.28 -7.45 -22.37
CA GLY A 42 -6.54 -8.26 -21.19
C GLY A 42 -6.18 -7.56 -19.90
N ARG A 43 -5.73 -8.33 -18.89
CA ARG A 43 -5.50 -7.82 -17.53
C ARG A 43 -4.10 -7.20 -17.37
N TYR A 44 -4.03 -6.16 -16.55
CA TYR A 44 -2.80 -5.52 -16.08
C TYR A 44 -2.87 -5.41 -14.56
N ILE A 45 -1.79 -5.78 -13.88
CA ILE A 45 -1.64 -5.57 -12.44
C ILE A 45 -1.05 -4.17 -12.25
N CYS A 46 -1.65 -3.40 -11.34
CA CYS A 46 -1.20 -2.08 -10.94
C CYS A 46 -0.89 -2.12 -9.43
N SER A 47 0.35 -2.46 -9.12
CA SER A 47 0.91 -2.62 -7.78
C SER A 47 2.36 -2.10 -7.79
N ALA A 48 2.67 -1.09 -6.99
CA ALA A 48 3.94 -0.36 -7.08
C ALA A 48 4.99 -0.89 -6.10
N LEU A 49 4.57 -1.21 -4.87
CA LEU A 49 5.45 -1.47 -3.75
C LEU A 49 5.00 -2.73 -3.02
N ASP A 50 5.94 -3.59 -2.67
CA ASP A 50 5.73 -4.70 -1.75
C ASP A 50 6.45 -4.37 -0.43
N VAL A 51 5.70 -4.30 0.67
CA VAL A 51 6.27 -3.97 1.99
C VAL A 51 5.77 -4.99 3.00
N THR A 52 6.72 -5.56 3.73
CA THR A 52 6.45 -6.50 4.81
C THR A 52 5.95 -5.76 6.06
N ILE A 53 5.12 -6.40 6.88
CA ILE A 53 4.49 -5.73 8.03
C ILE A 53 5.50 -5.17 9.06
N ASP A 54 6.66 -5.81 9.23
CA ASP A 54 7.76 -5.35 10.08
C ASP A 54 8.33 -4.02 9.58
N LYS A 55 8.68 -3.95 8.29
CA LYS A 55 9.17 -2.71 7.66
C LYS A 55 8.12 -1.62 7.66
N LEU A 56 6.85 -1.99 7.47
CA LEU A 56 5.75 -1.05 7.50
C LEU A 56 5.54 -0.50 8.92
N SER A 57 5.63 -1.34 9.95
CA SER A 57 5.60 -0.92 11.35
C SER A 57 6.72 0.06 11.68
N GLU A 58 7.96 -0.25 11.28
CA GLU A 58 9.11 0.65 11.49
C GLU A 58 8.91 2.00 10.79
N PHE A 59 8.48 1.97 9.52
CA PHE A 59 8.19 3.17 8.74
C PHE A 59 7.12 4.05 9.40
N LEU A 60 5.98 3.47 9.78
CA LEU A 60 4.87 4.20 10.39
C LEU A 60 5.23 4.75 11.77
N SER A 61 5.95 3.97 12.59
CA SER A 61 6.37 4.39 13.93
C SER A 61 7.35 5.56 13.88
N ALA A 62 8.27 5.56 12.91
CA ALA A 62 9.23 6.65 12.74
C ALA A 62 8.58 7.92 12.19
N ARG A 63 7.63 7.79 11.24
CA ARG A 63 7.03 8.93 10.54
C ARG A 63 5.87 9.57 11.31
N TYR A 64 5.11 8.78 12.07
CA TYR A 64 3.93 9.25 12.81
C TYR A 64 4.01 8.83 14.29
N PRO A 65 4.95 9.41 15.06
CA PRO A 65 5.18 9.02 16.45
C PRO A 65 3.99 9.33 17.37
N GLU A 66 3.00 10.10 16.93
CA GLU A 66 1.76 10.35 17.67
C GLU A 66 0.83 9.12 17.75
N TYR A 67 1.02 8.13 16.89
CA TYR A 67 0.20 6.92 16.86
C TYR A 67 0.88 5.76 17.57
N GLN A 68 0.08 4.95 18.29
CA GLN A 68 0.54 3.71 18.90
C GLN A 68 0.63 2.61 17.85
N ILE A 69 1.75 2.58 17.13
CA ILE A 69 2.04 1.53 16.14
C ILE A 69 2.69 0.33 16.87
N PRO A 70 2.21 -0.91 16.67
CA PRO A 70 2.84 -2.10 17.25
C PRO A 70 4.27 -2.25 16.72
N ASN A 71 5.22 -2.62 17.58
CA ASN A 71 6.60 -2.85 17.15
C ASN A 71 6.75 -4.17 16.38
N ALA A 72 7.82 -4.31 15.61
CA ALA A 72 8.07 -5.50 14.80
C ALA A 72 8.11 -6.81 15.62
N ASP A 73 8.58 -6.78 16.88
CA ASP A 73 8.62 -7.95 17.75
C ASP A 73 7.22 -8.49 18.07
N SER A 74 6.25 -7.61 18.33
CA SER A 74 4.86 -7.96 18.60
C SER A 74 4.13 -8.57 17.39
N LEU A 75 4.71 -8.43 16.19
CA LEU A 75 4.12 -8.90 14.94
C LEU A 75 4.66 -10.26 14.48
N LYS A 76 5.69 -10.81 15.14
CA LYS A 76 6.40 -12.04 14.72
C LYS A 76 5.55 -13.31 14.77
N ASP A 77 4.61 -13.37 15.72
CA ASP A 77 3.77 -14.57 15.94
C ASP A 77 2.50 -14.58 15.05
N ILE A 78 2.32 -13.57 14.21
CA ILE A 78 1.16 -13.45 13.33
C ILE A 78 1.29 -14.44 12.18
N VAL A 79 0.37 -15.39 12.11
CA VAL A 79 0.30 -16.34 10.99
C VAL A 79 -0.24 -15.60 9.76
N PRO A 80 0.56 -15.43 8.68
CA PRO A 80 0.14 -14.70 7.51
C PRO A 80 -0.93 -15.45 6.73
N VAL A 81 -1.89 -14.69 6.19
CA VAL A 81 -2.63 -15.17 5.02
C VAL A 81 -1.68 -15.08 3.83
N LYS A 82 -1.28 -16.23 3.28
CA LYS A 82 -0.38 -16.26 2.12
C LYS A 82 -1.04 -15.60 0.91
N PHE A 83 -0.48 -14.49 0.48
CA PHE A 83 -0.69 -13.94 -0.86
C PHE A 83 0.56 -14.20 -1.69
N SER A 84 0.38 -14.62 -2.94
CA SER A 84 1.47 -14.55 -3.91
C SER A 84 1.67 -13.08 -4.29
N GLY A 85 2.90 -12.58 -4.26
CA GLY A 85 3.22 -11.21 -4.65
C GLY A 85 2.68 -10.84 -6.03
N PHE A 86 2.37 -9.56 -6.22
CA PHE A 86 1.79 -9.05 -7.46
C PHE A 86 2.89 -8.54 -8.40
N SER A 87 2.93 -9.01 -9.64
CA SER A 87 3.88 -8.50 -10.63
C SER A 87 3.24 -7.49 -11.58
N SER A 88 3.65 -6.23 -11.48
CA SER A 88 3.28 -5.16 -12.42
C SER A 88 4.13 -5.12 -13.69
N LYS A 89 4.96 -6.15 -13.93
CA LYS A 89 5.92 -6.19 -15.04
C LYS A 89 5.27 -5.85 -16.38
N LYS A 90 4.10 -6.44 -16.68
CA LYS A 90 3.38 -6.17 -17.94
C LYS A 90 2.96 -4.70 -18.11
N LEU A 91 2.59 -4.02 -17.02
CA LEU A 91 2.22 -2.61 -17.04
C LEU A 91 3.45 -1.72 -17.26
N LEU A 92 4.56 -2.05 -16.60
CA LEU A 92 5.83 -1.34 -16.75
C LEU A 92 6.42 -1.52 -18.15
N GLU A 93 6.39 -2.75 -18.70
CA GLU A 93 6.83 -3.06 -20.06
C GLU A 93 5.99 -2.37 -21.14
N ALA A 94 4.73 -2.00 -20.83
CA ALA A 94 3.92 -1.19 -21.73
C ALA A 94 4.37 0.29 -21.78
N GLY A 95 5.18 0.74 -20.80
CA GLY A 95 5.70 2.11 -20.71
C GLY A 95 5.12 2.94 -19.56
N PHE A 96 4.30 2.36 -18.69
CA PHE A 96 3.79 3.07 -17.50
C PHE A 96 4.89 3.25 -16.46
N ASN A 97 4.87 4.40 -15.75
CA ASN A 97 5.77 4.66 -14.62
C ASN A 97 4.98 5.20 -13.43
N TYR A 98 5.20 4.60 -12.26
CA TYR A 98 4.69 5.07 -10.98
C TYR A 98 5.34 6.40 -10.60
N GLN A 99 4.56 7.31 -10.01
CA GLN A 99 5.05 8.64 -9.62
C GLN A 99 5.10 8.83 -8.11
N HIS A 100 4.47 7.93 -7.33
CA HIS A 100 4.31 8.09 -5.89
C HIS A 100 4.91 6.91 -5.14
N GLY A 101 5.59 7.20 -4.03
CA GLY A 101 6.21 6.22 -3.15
C GLY A 101 5.38 5.90 -1.92
N LEU A 102 5.99 5.18 -0.97
CA LEU A 102 5.34 4.79 0.27
C LEU A 102 4.97 6.01 1.14
N GLU A 103 5.81 7.04 1.12
CA GLU A 103 5.61 8.27 1.87
C GLU A 103 4.35 9.00 1.43
N GLU A 104 4.21 9.28 0.14
CA GLU A 104 3.06 9.99 -0.41
C GLU A 104 1.76 9.22 -0.20
N ILE A 105 1.80 7.88 -0.29
CA ILE A 105 0.66 7.00 -0.01
C ILE A 105 0.14 7.18 1.42
N PHE A 106 1.03 7.13 2.41
CA PHE A 106 0.61 7.20 3.81
C PHE A 106 0.35 8.63 4.27
N ASP A 107 1.15 9.61 3.85
CA ASP A 107 0.97 11.01 4.22
C ASP A 107 -0.37 11.56 3.75
N GLY A 108 -0.67 11.42 2.45
CA GLY A 108 -1.91 11.92 1.87
C GLY A 108 -3.15 11.24 2.47
N ALA A 109 -3.01 9.96 2.84
CA ALA A 109 -4.12 9.22 3.40
C ALA A 109 -4.37 9.54 4.88
N ILE A 110 -3.32 9.67 5.69
CA ILE A 110 -3.41 10.10 7.10
C ILE A 110 -3.92 11.54 7.17
N GLU A 111 -3.42 12.45 6.34
CA GLU A 111 -3.89 13.83 6.29
C GLU A 111 -5.39 13.89 5.94
N SER A 112 -5.81 13.17 4.89
CA SER A 112 -7.21 13.08 4.48
C SER A 112 -8.12 12.52 5.60
N CYS A 113 -7.62 11.53 6.35
CA CYS A 113 -8.33 10.98 7.50
C CYS A 113 -8.44 11.98 8.67
N LYS A 114 -7.36 12.70 9.01
CA LYS A 114 -7.34 13.76 10.04
C LYS A 114 -8.35 14.86 9.69
N GLN A 115 -8.29 15.39 8.47
CA GLN A 115 -9.18 16.47 8.00
C GLN A 115 -10.67 16.08 8.05
N LYS A 116 -10.98 14.79 7.88
CA LYS A 116 -12.35 14.27 7.89
C LYS A 116 -12.79 13.70 9.25
N GLY A 117 -11.94 13.77 10.27
CA GLY A 117 -12.23 13.27 11.62
C GLY A 117 -12.36 11.74 11.71
N PHE A 118 -11.65 11.00 10.84
CA PHE A 118 -11.63 9.53 10.89
C PHE A 118 -10.55 8.97 11.83
N ILE A 119 -9.52 9.79 12.10
CA ILE A 119 -8.41 9.54 13.04
C ILE A 119 -8.05 10.85 13.74
#